data_AF-A0ABD0P581-F1
#
_entry.id   AF-A0ABD0P581-F1
#
_cell.length_a   1.000
_cell.length_b   1.000
_cell.length_c   1.000
_cell.angle_alpha   90.00
_cell.angle_beta   90.00
_cell.angle_gamma   90.00
#
_symmetry.space_group_name_H-M   'P 1'
#
loop_
_entity.id
_entity.type
_entity.pdbx_description
1 polymer ?
#
loop_
_entity_poly.entity_id
_entity_poly.type
_entity_poly.pdbx_seq_one_letter_code
_entity_poly.pdbx_strand_id
1 'polypeptide(L)' 'WLRDKNLMTCGAKETLEPLIQAAQLLQVKKKTDEDAEAICSMCNSLSTAQ' A
#
# COMPACT_ATOMS: atom_id res chain seq x y z
N TRP A 1 0.02 -13.79 12.56
CA TRP A 1 -1.39 -13.88 12.98
C TRP A 1 -2.31 -14.56 11.96
N LEU A 2 -2.61 -13.96 10.79
CA LEU A 2 -3.51 -14.60 9.80
C LEU A 2 -3.02 -15.99 9.37
N ARG A 3 -1.71 -16.12 9.10
CA ARG A 3 -1.04 -17.40 8.83
C ARG A 3 -1.26 -18.40 9.97
N ASP A 4 -0.97 -17.99 11.20
CA ASP A 4 -1.07 -18.84 12.40
C ASP A 4 -2.50 -19.30 12.69
N LYS A 5 -3.50 -18.57 12.18
CA LYS A 5 -4.93 -18.89 12.29
C LYS A 5 -5.51 -19.58 11.05
N ASN A 6 -4.68 -19.91 10.04
CA ASN A 6 -5.12 -20.45 8.74
C ASN A 6 -6.17 -19.57 8.03
N LEU A 7 -6.07 -18.25 8.18
CA LEU A 7 -6.99 -17.26 7.59
C LEU A 7 -6.36 -16.48 6.44
N MET A 8 -5.29 -16.99 5.81
CA MET A 8 -4.58 -16.25 4.75
C MET A 8 -5.43 -15.97 3.51
N THR A 9 -6.49 -16.75 3.28
CA THR A 9 -7.36 -16.66 2.10
C THR A 9 -8.70 -15.98 2.37
N CYS A 10 -8.93 -15.43 3.58
CA CYS A 10 -10.22 -14.85 3.95
C CYS A 10 -10.45 -13.41 3.48
N GLY A 11 -9.52 -12.82 2.73
CA GLY A 11 -9.63 -11.43 2.24
C GLY A 11 -9.21 -10.36 3.26
N ALA A 12 -8.90 -10.74 4.51
CA ALA A 12 -8.57 -9.77 5.57
C ALA A 12 -7.22 -9.07 5.36
N LYS A 13 -6.35 -9.61 4.51
CA LYS A 13 -5.07 -8.95 4.19
C LYS A 13 -5.31 -7.84 3.16
N GLU A 14 -6.15 -8.12 2.18
CA GLU A 14 -6.48 -7.24 1.06
C GLU A 14 -7.20 -5.98 1.53
N THR A 15 -8.01 -6.07 2.60
CA THR A 15 -8.62 -4.88 3.22
C THR A 15 -7.60 -3.93 3.86
N LEU A 16 -6.39 -4.39 4.14
CA LEU A 16 -5.30 -3.58 4.68
C LEU A 16 -4.44 -2.93 3.59
N GLU A 17 -4.69 -3.23 2.31
CA GLU A 17 -3.90 -2.70 1.18
C GLU A 17 -3.78 -1.16 1.17
N PRO A 18 -4.84 -0.36 1.43
CA PRO A 18 -4.70 1.10 1.52
C PRO A 18 -3.74 1.55 2.65
N LEU A 19 -3.81 0.89 3.81
CA LEU A 19 -2.94 1.21 4.94
C LEU A 19 -1.48 0.80 4.68
N ILE A 20 -1.27 -0.33 4.00
CA ILE A 20 0.05 -0.80 3.56
C ILE A 20 0.65 0.22 2.59
N GLN A 21 -0.09 0.66 1.58
CA GLN A 21 0.36 1.67 0.62
C GLN A 21 0.66 3.01 1.29
N ALA A 22 -0.16 3.45 2.25
CA ALA A 22 0.12 4.67 3.03
C ALA A 22 1.44 4.55 3.81
N ALA A 23 1.69 3.42 4.47
CA ALA A 23 2.94 3.18 5.19
C ALA A 23 4.17 3.12 4.26
N GLN A 24 4.01 2.57 3.04
CA GLN A 24 5.05 2.58 2.01
C GLN A 24 5.29 4.00 1.51
N LEU A 25 4.24 4.78 1.26
CA LEU A 25 4.32 6.17 0.82
C LEU A 25 5.13 7.02 1.81
N LEU A 26 5.01 6.79 3.12
CA LEU A 26 5.83 7.46 4.13
C LEU A 26 7.32 7.17 3.98
N GLN A 27 7.71 6.00 3.46
CA GLN A 27 9.09 5.53 3.40
C GLN A 27 9.80 5.78 2.05
N VAL A 28 9.05 5.95 0.95
CA VAL A 28 9.64 6.20 -0.37
C VAL A 28 10.25 7.60 -0.48
N LYS A 29 11.18 7.76 -1.43
CA LYS A 29 11.72 9.07 -1.86
C LYS A 29 10.61 9.85 -2.58
N LYS A 30 10.72 11.19 -2.57
CA LYS A 30 9.67 12.11 -3.02
C LYS A 30 10.27 13.36 -3.67
N LYS A 31 11.35 13.20 -4.42
CA LYS A 31 12.16 14.33 -4.91
C LYS A 31 12.13 14.50 -6.42
N THR A 32 12.10 13.40 -7.17
CA THR A 32 12.20 13.45 -8.63
C THR A 32 10.88 13.06 -9.29
N ASP A 33 10.77 13.32 -10.60
CA ASP A 33 9.60 12.90 -11.38
C ASP A 33 9.49 11.37 -11.45
N GLU A 34 10.62 10.65 -11.43
CA GLU A 34 10.63 9.19 -11.34
C GLU A 34 10.08 8.69 -9.99
N ASP A 35 10.39 9.39 -8.88
CA ASP A 35 9.78 9.08 -7.58
C ASP A 35 8.26 9.27 -7.63
N ALA A 36 7.78 10.33 -8.30
CA ALA A 36 6.36 10.61 -8.46
C ALA A 36 5.65 9.54 -9.31
N GLU A 37 6.26 9.10 -10.42
CA GLU A 37 5.72 8.03 -11.25
C GLU A 37 5.65 6.71 -10.48
N ALA A 38 6.68 6.38 -9.70
CA ALA A 38 6.69 5.20 -8.85
C ALA A 38 5.59 5.25 -7.77
N ILE A 39 5.33 6.42 -7.17
CA ILE A 39 4.24 6.61 -6.21
C ILE A 39 2.88 6.38 -6.88
N CYS A 40 2.64 6.94 -8.06
CA CYS A 40 1.40 6.72 -8.82
C CYS A 40 1.18 5.25 -9.19
N SER A 41 2.26 4.53 -9.53
CA SER A 41 2.19 3.10 -9.84
C SER A 41 1.99 2.23 -8.60
N MET A 42 2.45 2.66 -7.42
CA MET A 42 2.32 1.94 -6.15
C MET A 42 0.96 2.14 -5.49
N CYS A 43 0.46 3.38 -5.41
CA CYS A 43 -0.70 3.78 -4.60
C CYS A 43 -2.05 3.55 -5.30
N ASN A 44 -2.31 2.36 -5.86
CA ASN A 44 -3.55 2.07 -6.60
C ASN A 44 -4.80 1.88 -5.71
N SER A 45 -4.61 1.77 -4.39
CA SER A 45 -5.68 1.59 -3.41
C SER A 45 -5.91 2.84 -2.56
N LEU A 46 -5.28 3.97 -2.92
CA LEU A 46 -5.47 5.28 -2.33
C LEU A 46 -6.09 6.23 -3.37
N SER A 47 -6.97 7.13 -2.92
CA SER A 47 -7.41 8.27 -3.73
C SER A 47 -6.41 9.41 -3.65
N THR A 48 -6.41 10.32 -4.62
CA THR A 48 -5.48 11.48 -4.66
C THR A 48 -5.59 12.42 -3.46
N ALA A 49 -6.73 12.44 -2.78
CA ALA A 49 -6.94 13.27 -1.59
C ALA A 49 -6.32 12.66 -0.31
N GLN A 50 -6.02 11.36 -0.32
CA GLN A 50 -5.42 10.62 0.79
C GLN A 50 -3.89 10.66 0.69
#